data_AF-A0A9W6MBU0-F1
#
_entry.id   AF-A0A9W6MBU0-F1
#
_cell.length_a   1.000
_cell.length_b   1.000
_cell.length_c   1.000
_cell.angle_alpha   90.00
_cell.angle_beta   90.00
_cell.angle_gamma   90.00
#
_symmetry.space_group_name_H-M   'P 1'
#
loop_
_entity.id
_entity.type
_entity.pdbx_description
1 polymer ?
#
loop_
_entity_poly.entity_id
_entity_poly.type
_entity_poly.pdbx_seq_one_letter_code
_entity_poly.pdbx_strand_id
1 'polypeptide(L)'
;MTREPLPDADPSARTTDLRMAGEWLAMHDLDGTRPTPLLASRLAVRRRARLAAQIIPAVLIIASALAAVSAFGDAPPHRPLPLLALTALGAGLLLAQSLLDRWVRRVDQRAGATLSRRAAHLIQPGWRAVLGRPYAAFVAATFAGAMALAGSALAVPDPTVRQLAVILLIALLGVTAISAVQLRHLLRHPVVAQDEESLTADVIMRVEDARELTTPSVQWSLPMVLLFGTAPGWWGAAAVANVVLGMVACIALRFRTPSSATVARRVMSTR
;
A
#
# COMPACT_ATOMS: atom_id res chain seq x y z
N MET A 1 -0.93 32.21 24.09
CA MET A 1 -1.19 31.09 23.15
C MET A 1 -2.45 30.36 23.61
N THR A 2 -3.59 30.79 23.09
CA THR A 2 -4.90 30.19 23.34
C THR A 2 -5.02 28.88 22.57
N ARG A 3 -5.29 27.80 23.30
CA ARG A 3 -5.44 26.44 22.80
C ARG A 3 -6.82 26.35 22.16
N GLU A 4 -6.90 26.33 20.83
CA GLU A 4 -8.15 25.95 20.17
C GLU A 4 -8.55 24.54 20.65
N PRO A 5 -9.78 24.34 21.16
CA PRO A 5 -10.30 23.01 21.41
C PRO A 5 -10.35 22.26 20.09
N LEU A 6 -9.96 20.99 20.09
CA LEU A 6 -10.24 20.10 18.96
C LEU A 6 -11.73 20.23 18.61
N PRO A 7 -12.14 20.11 17.33
CA PRO A 7 -13.51 19.70 17.05
C PRO A 7 -13.70 18.38 17.79
N ASP A 8 -14.47 18.42 18.87
CA ASP A 8 -14.82 17.25 19.66
C ASP A 8 -15.43 16.26 18.68
N ALA A 9 -14.69 15.19 18.38
CA ALA A 9 -15.26 14.07 17.68
C ALA A 9 -16.49 13.68 18.49
N ASP A 10 -17.65 13.71 17.83
CA ASP A 10 -18.96 13.39 18.37
C ASP A 10 -18.82 12.20 19.35
N PRO A 11 -19.37 12.30 20.59
CA PRO A 11 -19.37 11.20 21.56
C PRO A 11 -19.70 9.83 20.93
N SER A 12 -20.56 9.81 19.91
CA SER A 12 -20.93 8.61 19.13
C SER A 12 -19.78 8.03 18.28
N ALA A 13 -18.93 8.89 17.70
CA ALA A 13 -17.76 8.48 16.93
C ALA A 13 -16.70 7.88 17.85
N ARG A 14 -16.53 8.45 19.05
CA ARG A 14 -15.55 7.97 20.04
C ARG A 14 -15.89 6.57 20.57
N THR A 15 -17.17 6.30 20.86
CA THR A 15 -17.63 4.97 21.28
C THR A 15 -17.50 3.95 20.15
N THR A 16 -17.79 4.34 18.92
CA THR A 16 -17.62 3.47 17.74
C THR A 16 -16.14 3.09 17.53
N ASP A 17 -15.23 4.06 17.63
CA ASP A 17 -13.79 3.83 17.48
C ASP A 17 -13.24 2.90 18.58
N LEU A 18 -13.71 3.04 19.82
CA LEU A 18 -13.33 2.14 20.92
C LEU A 18 -13.85 0.72 20.74
N ARG A 19 -15.08 0.56 20.23
CA ARG A 19 -15.64 -0.76 19.90
C ARG A 19 -14.83 -1.44 18.81
N MET A 20 -14.52 -0.72 17.73
CA MET A 20 -13.67 -1.24 16.65
C MET A 20 -12.27 -1.63 17.15
N ALA A 21 -11.70 -0.87 18.08
CA ALA A 21 -10.42 -1.23 18.70
C ALA A 21 -10.52 -2.52 19.53
N GLY A 22 -11.59 -2.70 20.29
CA GLY A 22 -11.84 -3.93 21.05
C GLY A 22 -12.02 -5.16 20.14
N GLU A 23 -12.81 -5.02 19.07
CA GLU A 23 -12.98 -6.08 18.06
C GLU A 23 -11.65 -6.44 17.38
N TRP A 24 -10.85 -5.42 17.01
CA TRP A 24 -9.54 -5.64 16.42
C TRP A 24 -8.58 -6.36 17.37
N LEU A 25 -8.57 -6.01 18.66
CA LEU A 25 -7.76 -6.69 19.68
C LEU A 25 -8.19 -8.16 19.85
N ALA A 26 -9.49 -8.43 19.90
CA ALA A 26 -10.02 -9.78 20.02
C ALA A 26 -9.64 -10.67 18.82
N MET A 27 -9.67 -10.13 17.60
CA MET A 27 -9.22 -10.85 16.41
C MET A 27 -7.73 -11.20 16.41
N HIS A 28 -6.93 -10.57 17.26
CA HIS A 28 -5.48 -10.72 17.32
C HIS A 28 -4.98 -11.44 18.57
N ASP A 29 -5.88 -12.15 19.28
CA ASP A 29 -5.59 -12.83 20.54
C ASP A 29 -5.06 -11.87 21.63
N LEU A 30 -5.61 -10.64 21.67
CA LEU A 30 -5.33 -9.58 22.65
C LEU A 30 -6.62 -9.12 23.36
N ASP A 31 -7.60 -10.01 23.49
CA ASP A 31 -8.90 -9.75 24.14
C ASP A 31 -8.78 -9.38 25.63
N GLY A 32 -7.69 -9.80 26.29
CA GLY A 32 -7.36 -9.39 27.66
C GLY A 32 -6.90 -7.93 27.80
N THR A 33 -6.54 -7.26 26.71
CA THR A 33 -6.03 -5.87 26.71
C THR A 33 -7.18 -4.87 26.64
N ARG A 34 -7.17 -3.85 27.52
CA ARG A 34 -8.19 -2.81 27.50
C ARG A 34 -8.00 -1.89 26.27
N PRO A 35 -9.02 -1.65 25.43
CA PRO A 35 -8.91 -0.75 24.30
C PRO A 35 -8.64 0.68 24.78
N THR A 36 -7.48 1.22 24.42
CA THR A 36 -7.09 2.58 24.79
C THR A 36 -7.62 3.59 23.76
N PRO A 37 -7.98 4.83 24.17
CA PRO A 37 -8.40 5.89 23.24
C PRO A 37 -7.35 6.21 22.17
N LEU A 38 -6.07 6.02 22.48
CA LEU A 38 -4.98 6.21 21.54
C LEU A 38 -4.95 5.11 20.47
N LEU A 39 -5.17 3.85 20.85
CA LEU A 39 -5.27 2.75 19.87
C LEU A 39 -6.47 2.96 18.95
N ALA A 40 -7.63 3.32 19.51
CA ALA A 40 -8.85 3.60 18.77
C ALA A 40 -8.68 4.72 17.72
N SER A 41 -8.11 5.86 18.13
CA SER A 41 -7.85 6.97 17.20
C SER A 41 -6.84 6.60 16.11
N ARG A 42 -5.79 5.83 16.42
CA ARG A 42 -4.84 5.33 15.42
C ARG A 42 -5.48 4.40 14.41
N LEU A 43 -6.28 3.43 14.87
CA LEU A 43 -7.00 2.51 13.99
C LEU A 43 -7.98 3.25 13.06
N ALA A 44 -8.71 4.24 13.59
CA ALA A 44 -9.64 5.05 12.80
C ALA A 44 -8.91 5.89 11.73
N VAL A 45 -7.81 6.56 12.10
CA VAL A 45 -6.98 7.35 11.17
C VAL A 45 -6.35 6.45 10.10
N ARG A 46 -5.81 5.29 10.50
CA ARG A 46 -5.23 4.32 9.57
C ARG A 46 -6.28 3.75 8.62
N ARG A 47 -7.49 3.43 9.09
CA ARG A 47 -8.58 2.97 8.23
C ARG A 47 -8.93 4.00 7.17
N ARG A 48 -9.04 5.28 7.54
CA ARG A 48 -9.28 6.38 6.58
C ARG A 48 -8.11 6.53 5.61
N ALA A 49 -6.88 6.43 6.10
CA ALA A 49 -5.70 6.48 5.25
C ALA A 49 -5.64 5.29 4.28
N ARG A 50 -6.04 4.08 4.68
CA ARG A 50 -6.14 2.90 3.82
C ARG A 50 -7.19 3.10 2.73
N LEU A 51 -8.38 3.61 3.08
CA LEU A 51 -9.41 3.92 2.08
C LEU A 51 -8.90 4.93 1.05
N ALA A 52 -8.24 6.01 1.49
CA ALA A 52 -7.64 6.98 0.59
C ALA A 52 -6.50 6.36 -0.26
N ALA A 53 -5.67 5.51 0.34
CA ALA A 53 -4.59 4.81 -0.34
C ALA A 53 -5.09 3.77 -1.35
N GLN A 54 -6.30 3.23 -1.20
CA GLN A 54 -6.96 2.36 -2.19
C GLN A 54 -7.55 3.13 -3.38
N ILE A 55 -7.93 4.40 -3.18
CA ILE A 55 -8.44 5.25 -4.27
C ILE A 55 -7.32 5.62 -5.25
N ILE A 56 -6.11 5.89 -4.75
CA ILE A 56 -4.95 6.26 -5.57
C ILE A 56 -4.64 5.26 -6.70
N PRO A 57 -4.48 3.96 -6.45
CA PRO A 57 -4.25 2.98 -7.52
C PRO A 57 -5.47 2.85 -8.45
N ALA A 58 -6.70 3.00 -7.95
CA ALA A 58 -7.89 2.99 -8.79
C ALA A 58 -7.92 4.16 -9.78
N VAL A 59 -7.59 5.38 -9.30
CA VAL A 59 -7.46 6.58 -10.15
C VAL A 59 -6.38 6.37 -11.21
N LEU A 60 -5.24 5.77 -10.83
CA LEU A 60 -4.17 5.47 -11.78
C LEU A 60 -4.60 4.46 -12.85
N ILE A 61 -5.33 3.40 -12.47
CA ILE A 61 -5.88 2.42 -13.42
C ILE A 61 -6.84 3.11 -14.39
N ILE A 62 -7.78 3.91 -13.89
CA ILE A 62 -8.76 4.62 -14.71
C ILE A 62 -8.06 5.58 -15.68
N ALA A 63 -7.11 6.37 -15.20
CA ALA A 63 -6.38 7.30 -16.05
C ALA A 63 -5.51 6.58 -17.10
N SER A 64 -4.90 5.45 -16.74
CA SER A 64 -4.14 4.64 -17.68
C SER A 64 -5.05 4.05 -18.76
N ALA A 65 -6.24 3.58 -18.40
CA ALA A 65 -7.24 3.09 -19.34
C ALA A 65 -7.74 4.21 -20.27
N LEU A 66 -8.02 5.41 -19.74
CA LEU A 66 -8.41 6.57 -20.55
C LEU A 66 -7.28 7.00 -21.52
N ALA A 67 -6.03 7.02 -21.06
CA ALA A 67 -4.88 7.30 -21.91
C ALA A 67 -4.73 6.24 -23.01
N ALA A 68 -4.99 4.97 -22.71
CA ALA A 68 -4.98 3.90 -23.69
C ALA A 68 -6.10 4.04 -24.73
N VAL A 69 -7.35 4.34 -24.32
CA VAL A 69 -8.47 4.59 -25.25
C VAL A 69 -8.14 5.72 -26.23
N SER A 70 -7.48 6.78 -25.73
CA SER A 70 -7.06 7.91 -26.59
C SER A 70 -6.02 7.53 -27.65
N ALA A 71 -5.28 6.43 -27.46
CA ALA A 71 -4.32 5.92 -28.44
C ALA A 71 -4.98 5.15 -29.59
N PHE A 72 -6.26 4.75 -29.46
CA PHE A 72 -7.02 4.06 -30.51
C PHE A 72 -7.86 4.99 -31.39
N GLY A 73 -8.00 6.28 -31.02
CA GLY A 73 -8.73 7.23 -31.85
C GLY A 73 -7.89 7.72 -33.04
N ASP A 74 -8.55 8.19 -34.11
CA ASP A 74 -7.92 8.77 -35.32
C ASP A 74 -7.11 10.08 -35.07
N ALA A 75 -6.78 10.37 -33.81
CA ALA A 75 -5.96 11.49 -33.43
C ALA A 75 -4.52 11.27 -33.93
N PRO A 76 -3.84 12.33 -34.42
CA PRO A 76 -2.51 12.20 -34.98
C PRO A 76 -1.54 11.57 -33.97
N PRO A 77 -0.68 10.63 -34.42
CA PRO A 77 0.03 9.65 -33.57
C PRO A 77 1.08 10.23 -32.61
N HIS A 78 1.18 11.54 -32.46
CA HIS A 78 2.33 12.22 -31.82
C HIS A 78 1.92 13.30 -30.81
N ARG A 79 0.71 13.25 -30.22
CA ARG A 79 0.40 14.19 -29.14
C ARG A 79 1.08 13.73 -27.84
N PRO A 80 2.06 14.47 -27.29
CA PRO A 80 2.70 14.13 -26.01
C PRO A 80 1.77 14.35 -24.81
N LEU A 81 0.64 15.01 -25.03
CA LEU A 81 -0.33 15.44 -24.03
C LEU A 81 -0.84 14.31 -23.12
N PRO A 82 -1.29 13.13 -23.61
CA PRO A 82 -1.68 12.00 -22.75
C PRO A 82 -0.53 11.46 -21.89
N LEU A 83 0.71 11.42 -22.41
CA LEU A 83 1.88 10.96 -21.64
C LEU A 83 2.27 11.99 -20.57
N LEU A 84 2.24 13.28 -20.90
CA LEU A 84 2.47 14.37 -19.95
C LEU A 84 1.37 14.40 -18.88
N ALA A 85 0.11 14.18 -19.25
CA ALA A 85 -0.99 14.09 -18.31
C ALA A 85 -0.83 12.88 -17.36
N LEU A 86 -0.44 11.71 -17.88
CA LEU A 86 -0.23 10.52 -17.05
C LEU A 86 0.96 10.66 -16.10
N THR A 87 2.06 11.24 -16.58
CA THR A 87 3.25 11.52 -15.74
C THR A 87 2.94 12.57 -14.68
N ALA A 88 2.27 13.67 -15.05
CA ALA A 88 1.80 14.69 -14.11
C ALA A 88 0.83 14.10 -13.08
N LEU A 89 -0.08 13.22 -13.51
CA LEU A 89 -0.98 12.52 -12.60
C LEU A 89 -0.22 11.60 -11.66
N GLY A 90 0.71 10.80 -12.15
CA GLY A 90 1.57 9.95 -11.31
C GLY A 90 2.33 10.77 -10.26
N ALA A 91 2.89 11.91 -10.66
CA ALA A 91 3.53 12.86 -9.74
C ALA A 91 2.54 13.46 -8.73
N GLY A 92 1.33 13.83 -9.17
CA GLY A 92 0.26 14.33 -8.32
C GLY A 92 -0.22 13.30 -7.29
N LEU A 93 -0.34 12.04 -7.69
CA LEU A 93 -0.70 10.92 -6.80
C LEU A 93 0.40 10.62 -5.79
N LEU A 94 1.67 10.67 -6.20
CA LEU A 94 2.82 10.60 -5.28
C LEU A 94 2.79 11.74 -4.26
N LEU A 95 2.49 12.97 -4.71
CA LEU A 95 2.36 14.12 -3.83
C LEU A 95 1.18 13.94 -2.86
N ALA A 96 0.01 13.55 -3.35
CA ALA A 96 -1.17 13.28 -2.52
C ALA A 96 -0.88 12.23 -1.46
N GLN A 97 -0.20 11.13 -1.83
CA GLN A 97 0.23 10.11 -0.89
C GLN A 97 1.19 10.68 0.17
N SER A 98 2.18 11.47 -0.24
CA SER A 98 3.12 12.09 0.70
C SER A 98 2.43 13.05 1.68
N LEU A 99 1.38 13.76 1.23
CA LEU A 99 0.59 14.65 2.06
C LEU A 99 -0.31 13.90 3.03
N LEU A 100 -0.91 12.79 2.60
CA LEU A 100 -1.68 11.88 3.45
C LEU A 100 -0.78 11.32 4.56
N ASP A 101 0.41 10.82 4.20
CA ASP A 101 1.38 10.32 5.16
C ASP A 101 1.81 11.40 6.16
N ARG A 102 2.05 12.63 5.67
CA ARG A 102 2.36 13.78 6.53
C ARG A 102 1.22 14.16 7.45
N TRP A 103 -0.03 14.01 7.01
CA TRP A 103 -1.20 14.25 7.83
C TRP A 103 -1.33 13.18 8.94
N VAL A 104 -1.22 11.90 8.60
CA VAL A 104 -1.21 10.80 9.59
C VAL A 104 -0.11 11.03 10.63
N ARG A 105 1.11 11.37 10.20
CA ARG A 105 2.23 11.73 11.09
C ARG A 105 1.88 12.86 12.05
N ARG A 106 1.24 13.93 11.56
CA ARG A 106 0.86 15.07 12.40
C ARG A 106 -0.18 14.67 13.45
N VAL A 107 -1.14 13.83 13.07
CA VAL A 107 -2.15 13.31 14.01
C VAL A 107 -1.51 12.41 15.06
N ASP A 108 -0.63 11.50 14.66
CA ASP A 108 0.10 10.61 15.57
C ASP A 108 1.01 11.39 16.53
N GLN A 109 1.70 12.42 16.04
CA GLN A 109 2.54 13.29 16.87
C GLN A 109 1.73 14.06 17.90
N ARG A 110 0.54 14.56 17.51
CA ARG A 110 -0.38 15.24 18.44
C ARG A 110 -0.91 14.28 19.51
N ALA A 111 -1.33 13.07 19.11
CA ALA A 111 -1.76 12.04 20.05
C ALA A 111 -0.64 11.56 20.99
N GLY A 112 0.61 11.51 20.49
CA GLY A 112 1.79 11.21 21.31
C GLY A 112 2.18 12.32 22.28
N ALA A 113 1.91 13.59 21.92
CA ALA A 113 2.19 14.74 22.78
C ALA A 113 1.25 14.81 24.01
N THR A 114 0.07 14.21 23.94
CA THR A 114 -0.89 14.17 25.05
C THR A 114 -0.61 13.06 26.07
N LEU A 115 0.42 12.25 25.88
CA LEU A 115 0.76 11.14 26.78
C LEU A 115 1.60 11.63 27.96
N SER A 116 1.09 11.39 29.16
CA SER A 116 1.75 11.71 30.44
C SER A 116 2.99 10.84 30.70
N ARG A 117 3.08 9.65 30.09
CA ARG A 117 4.21 8.72 30.22
C ARG A 117 4.64 8.24 28.83
N ARG A 118 5.92 8.43 28.48
CA ARG A 118 6.53 7.94 27.24
C ARG A 118 7.43 6.75 27.55
N ALA A 119 6.93 5.54 27.34
CA ALA A 119 7.80 4.37 27.21
C ALA A 119 8.39 4.38 25.79
N ALA A 120 9.37 5.25 25.55
CA ALA A 120 10.04 5.35 24.25
C ALA A 120 11.03 4.17 24.10
N HIS A 121 10.51 2.97 23.86
CA HIS A 121 11.37 1.85 23.49
C HIS A 121 11.64 1.89 22.00
N LEU A 122 12.86 2.28 21.64
CA LEU A 122 13.39 2.29 20.27
C LEU A 122 13.60 0.84 19.76
N ILE A 123 12.52 0.11 19.51
CA ILE A 123 12.58 -1.01 18.57
C ILE A 123 12.21 -0.47 17.20
N GLN A 124 13.18 -0.49 16.29
CA GLN A 124 12.92 -0.40 14.86
C GLN A 124 12.93 -1.82 14.31
N PRO A 125 11.76 -2.48 14.17
CA PRO A 125 11.71 -3.79 13.53
C PRO A 125 12.21 -3.66 12.10
N GLY A 126 13.29 -4.36 11.77
CA GLY A 126 13.85 -4.34 10.41
C GLY A 126 12.87 -4.92 9.39
N TRP A 127 13.05 -4.58 8.12
CA TRP A 127 12.15 -5.02 7.03
C TRP A 127 11.99 -6.55 6.95
N ARG A 128 13.03 -7.31 7.34
CA ARG A 128 12.97 -8.77 7.41
C ARG A 128 12.01 -9.28 8.48
N ALA A 129 11.87 -8.55 9.58
CA ALA A 129 10.92 -8.88 10.65
C ALA A 129 9.50 -8.49 10.27
N VAL A 130 9.32 -7.36 9.58
CA VAL A 130 8.00 -6.84 9.21
C VAL A 130 7.40 -7.60 8.02
N LEU A 131 8.15 -7.70 6.92
CA LEU A 131 7.66 -8.27 5.67
C LEU A 131 8.03 -9.76 5.54
N GLY A 132 9.21 -10.13 6.00
CA GLY A 132 9.78 -11.45 5.75
C GLY A 132 10.42 -11.56 4.36
N ARG A 133 11.41 -12.45 4.24
CA ARG A 133 12.07 -12.77 2.96
C ARG A 133 11.10 -13.27 1.87
N PRO A 134 10.13 -14.17 2.15
CA PRO A 134 9.34 -14.75 1.07
C PRO A 134 8.38 -13.73 0.44
N TYR A 135 7.78 -12.84 1.23
CA TYR A 135 7.00 -11.71 0.71
C TYR A 135 7.88 -10.73 -0.08
N ALA A 136 9.06 -10.37 0.42
CA ALA A 136 9.96 -9.47 -0.31
C ALA A 136 10.35 -10.03 -1.69
N ALA A 137 10.68 -11.33 -1.76
CA ALA A 137 11.00 -12.01 -3.02
C ALA A 137 9.80 -12.04 -3.97
N PHE A 138 8.60 -12.34 -3.46
CA PHE A 138 7.37 -12.37 -4.25
C PHE A 138 7.00 -10.99 -4.82
N VAL A 139 7.12 -9.94 -4.02
CA VAL A 139 6.89 -8.56 -4.45
C VAL A 139 7.88 -8.19 -5.54
N ALA A 140 9.18 -8.43 -5.31
CA ALA A 140 10.22 -8.15 -6.28
C ALA A 140 9.98 -8.90 -7.60
N ALA A 141 9.64 -10.19 -7.52
CA ALA A 141 9.34 -11.02 -8.68
C ALA A 141 8.11 -10.51 -9.44
N THR A 142 7.04 -10.11 -8.74
CA THR A 142 5.81 -9.61 -9.38
C THR A 142 6.06 -8.29 -10.12
N PHE A 143 6.77 -7.34 -9.48
CA PHE A 143 7.13 -6.09 -10.12
C PHE A 143 8.08 -6.30 -11.30
N ALA A 144 9.11 -7.14 -11.13
CA ALA A 144 10.06 -7.45 -12.20
C ALA A 144 9.37 -8.15 -13.37
N GLY A 145 8.47 -9.09 -13.12
CA GLY A 145 7.68 -9.78 -14.15
C GLY A 145 6.78 -8.81 -14.92
N ALA A 146 6.05 -7.93 -14.23
CA ALA A 146 5.22 -6.92 -14.87
C ALA A 146 6.03 -5.94 -15.72
N MET A 147 7.19 -5.47 -15.21
CA MET A 147 8.11 -4.60 -15.94
C MET A 147 8.72 -5.29 -17.16
N ALA A 148 9.10 -6.57 -17.03
CA ALA A 148 9.66 -7.34 -18.14
C ALA A 148 8.62 -7.55 -19.24
N LEU A 149 7.37 -7.85 -18.89
CA LEU A 149 6.27 -7.95 -19.86
C LEU A 149 6.06 -6.62 -20.58
N ALA A 150 5.90 -5.53 -19.84
CA ALA A 150 5.71 -4.19 -20.41
C ALA A 150 6.90 -3.73 -21.27
N GLY A 151 8.13 -3.99 -20.80
CA GLY A 151 9.36 -3.67 -21.51
C GLY A 151 9.53 -4.48 -22.79
N SER A 152 9.19 -5.77 -22.76
CA SER A 152 9.20 -6.61 -23.96
C SER A 152 8.26 -6.07 -25.04
N ALA A 153 7.15 -5.43 -24.63
CA ALA A 153 6.20 -4.82 -25.55
C ALA A 153 6.75 -3.64 -26.37
N LEU A 154 7.84 -3.02 -25.92
CA LEU A 154 8.54 -1.99 -26.70
C LEU A 154 9.28 -2.54 -27.92
N ALA A 155 9.60 -3.83 -27.95
CA ALA A 155 10.32 -4.47 -29.05
C ALA A 155 9.42 -4.80 -30.25
N VAL A 156 8.08 -4.67 -30.09
CA VAL A 156 7.16 -4.91 -31.21
C VAL A 156 7.15 -3.72 -32.19
N PRO A 157 7.21 -3.99 -33.51
CA PRO A 157 7.26 -2.93 -34.52
C PRO A 157 6.02 -2.02 -34.55
N ASP A 158 4.87 -2.52 -34.09
CA ASP A 158 3.60 -1.79 -34.09
C ASP A 158 3.68 -0.53 -33.19
N PRO A 159 3.50 0.67 -33.76
CA PRO A 159 3.56 1.93 -33.02
C PRO A 159 2.50 2.02 -31.90
N THR A 160 1.32 1.44 -32.10
CA THR A 160 0.23 1.45 -31.11
C THR A 160 0.60 0.62 -29.89
N VAL A 161 1.13 -0.59 -30.12
CA VAL A 161 1.62 -1.48 -29.06
C VAL A 161 2.76 -0.82 -28.29
N ARG A 162 3.71 -0.17 -28.98
CA ARG A 162 4.81 0.54 -28.34
C ARG A 162 4.32 1.71 -27.48
N GLN A 163 3.32 2.46 -27.93
CA GLN A 163 2.72 3.54 -27.13
C GLN A 163 2.00 3.01 -25.89
N LEU A 164 1.22 1.93 -26.01
CA LEU A 164 0.58 1.27 -24.88
C LEU A 164 1.59 0.70 -23.89
N ALA A 165 2.70 0.15 -24.37
CA ALA A 165 3.81 -0.32 -23.55
C ALA A 165 4.45 0.82 -22.74
N VAL A 166 4.66 2.00 -23.36
CA VAL A 166 5.15 3.19 -22.65
C VAL A 166 4.16 3.65 -21.57
N ILE A 167 2.86 3.70 -21.88
CA ILE A 167 1.80 4.05 -20.91
C ILE A 167 1.82 3.07 -19.73
N LEU A 168 1.88 1.76 -20.01
CA LEU A 168 1.93 0.70 -19.02
C LEU A 168 3.18 0.81 -18.14
N LEU A 169 4.36 1.07 -18.72
CA LEU A 169 5.60 1.25 -17.98
C LEU A 169 5.55 2.46 -17.05
N ILE A 170 5.02 3.60 -17.52
CA ILE A 170 4.86 4.80 -16.68
C ILE A 170 3.93 4.51 -15.50
N ALA A 171 2.80 3.85 -15.76
CA ALA A 171 1.87 3.46 -14.70
C ALA A 171 2.51 2.50 -13.69
N LEU A 172 3.19 1.44 -14.16
CA LEU A 172 3.89 0.48 -13.30
C LEU A 172 4.99 1.15 -12.47
N LEU A 173 5.75 2.09 -13.06
CA LEU A 173 6.77 2.85 -12.34
C LEU A 173 6.15 3.73 -11.26
N GLY A 174 5.03 4.40 -11.56
CA GLY A 174 4.26 5.19 -10.60
C GLY A 174 3.82 4.35 -9.41
N VAL A 175 3.19 3.18 -9.66
CA VAL A 175 2.80 2.24 -8.59
C VAL A 175 4.00 1.79 -7.78
N THR A 176 5.09 1.41 -8.44
CA THR A 176 6.32 0.94 -7.77
C THR A 176 6.88 2.01 -6.84
N ALA A 177 6.93 3.26 -7.31
CA ALA A 177 7.41 4.39 -6.51
C ALA A 177 6.50 4.65 -5.31
N ILE A 178 5.17 4.65 -5.50
CA ILE A 178 4.19 4.83 -4.42
C ILE A 178 4.36 3.74 -3.36
N SER A 179 4.39 2.46 -3.77
CA SER A 179 4.56 1.33 -2.86
C SER A 179 5.91 1.38 -2.13
N ALA A 180 7.00 1.75 -2.82
CA ALA A 180 8.31 1.88 -2.21
C ALA A 180 8.37 3.02 -1.17
N VAL A 181 7.74 4.15 -1.46
CA VAL A 181 7.63 5.27 -0.50
C VAL A 181 6.80 4.84 0.71
N GLN A 182 5.64 4.22 0.51
CA GLN A 182 4.78 3.72 1.59
C GLN A 182 5.52 2.69 2.46
N LEU A 183 6.23 1.75 1.85
CA LEU A 183 7.00 0.74 2.58
C LEU A 183 8.16 1.37 3.35
N ARG A 184 8.92 2.28 2.74
CA ARG A 184 9.98 3.04 3.43
C ARG A 184 9.42 3.80 4.62
N HIS A 185 8.22 4.37 4.49
CA HIS A 185 7.53 5.04 5.59
C HIS A 185 7.23 4.05 6.72
N LEU A 186 6.56 2.93 6.45
CA LEU A 186 6.24 1.92 7.46
C LEU A 186 7.48 1.44 8.22
N LEU A 187 8.60 1.26 7.52
CA LEU A 187 9.85 0.77 8.10
C LEU A 187 10.62 1.82 8.93
N ARG A 188 10.51 3.11 8.59
CA ARG A 188 11.27 4.19 9.27
C ARG A 188 10.54 4.82 10.45
N HIS A 189 9.26 4.50 10.70
CA HIS A 189 8.54 5.13 11.80
C HIS A 189 9.00 4.59 13.15
N PRO A 190 9.40 5.44 14.12
CA PRO A 190 9.65 5.00 15.48
C PRO A 190 8.34 4.50 16.11
N VAL A 191 8.40 3.40 16.85
CA VAL A 191 7.26 2.88 17.61
C VAL A 191 7.09 3.74 18.87
N VAL A 192 5.90 4.30 19.08
CA VAL A 192 5.54 5.03 20.31
C VAL A 192 4.32 4.35 20.91
N ALA A 193 4.51 3.68 22.04
CA ALA A 193 3.48 2.97 22.78
C ALA A 193 3.39 3.49 24.22
N GLN A 194 2.19 3.42 24.82
CA GLN A 194 1.96 3.78 26.22
C GLN A 194 2.43 2.66 27.17
N ASP A 195 2.23 1.42 26.76
CA ASP A 195 2.48 0.17 27.47
C ASP A 195 3.04 -0.90 26.52
N GLU A 196 3.52 -2.02 27.07
CA GLU A 196 4.09 -3.13 26.30
C GLU A 196 3.04 -3.88 25.46
N GLU A 197 1.77 -3.85 25.87
CA GLU A 197 0.66 -4.39 25.10
C GLU A 197 0.34 -3.53 23.87
N SER A 198 0.30 -2.19 23.99
CA SER A 198 0.18 -1.31 22.82
C SER A 198 1.41 -1.38 21.91
N LEU A 199 2.58 -1.75 22.44
CA LEU A 199 3.77 -1.98 21.64
C LEU A 199 3.60 -3.21 20.75
N THR A 200 3.08 -4.30 21.33
CA THR A 200 2.75 -5.52 20.58
C THR A 200 1.69 -5.23 19.52
N ALA A 201 0.65 -4.48 19.86
CA ALA A 201 -0.37 -4.05 18.91
C ALA A 201 0.21 -3.21 17.75
N ASP A 202 1.13 -2.26 18.00
CA ASP A 202 1.75 -1.49 16.90
C ASP A 202 2.58 -2.36 15.97
N VAL A 203 3.30 -3.35 16.50
CA VAL A 203 4.08 -4.29 15.69
C VAL A 203 3.16 -5.16 14.84
N ILE A 204 2.07 -5.68 15.40
CA ILE A 204 1.05 -6.43 14.65
C ILE A 204 0.51 -5.57 13.50
N MET A 205 0.05 -4.35 13.80
CA MET A 205 -0.52 -3.46 12.78
C MET A 205 0.49 -3.15 11.66
N ARG A 206 1.79 -3.00 11.97
CA ARG A 206 2.82 -2.76 10.93
C ARG A 206 3.05 -3.97 10.04
N VAL A 207 3.06 -5.17 10.61
CA VAL A 207 3.18 -6.42 9.83
C VAL A 207 1.99 -6.55 8.90
N GLU A 208 0.78 -6.27 9.40
CA GLU A 208 -0.43 -6.23 8.56
C GLU A 208 -0.35 -5.18 7.46
N ASP A 209 -0.03 -3.93 7.81
CA ASP A 209 0.06 -2.82 6.86
C ASP A 209 1.09 -3.11 5.77
N ALA A 210 2.24 -3.70 6.13
CA ALA A 210 3.27 -4.09 5.16
C ALA A 210 2.79 -5.22 4.23
N ARG A 211 2.13 -6.26 4.77
CA ARG A 211 1.61 -7.37 3.97
C ARG A 211 0.48 -6.92 3.03
N GLU A 212 -0.45 -6.11 3.53
CA GLU A 212 -1.54 -5.53 2.76
C GLU A 212 -0.98 -4.69 1.61
N LEU A 213 -0.05 -3.77 1.92
CA LEU A 213 0.62 -2.92 0.93
C LEU A 213 1.32 -3.72 -0.18
N THR A 214 1.90 -4.88 0.18
CA THR A 214 2.62 -5.73 -0.77
C THR A 214 1.74 -6.68 -1.56
N THR A 215 0.42 -6.70 -1.31
CA THR A 215 -0.49 -7.52 -2.11
C THR A 215 -0.59 -6.92 -3.51
N PRO A 216 -0.12 -7.60 -4.56
CA PRO A 216 -0.10 -7.03 -5.89
C PRO A 216 -1.52 -7.00 -6.44
N SER A 217 -2.09 -5.80 -6.58
CA SER A 217 -3.42 -5.60 -7.16
C SER A 217 -3.27 -5.00 -8.56
N VAL A 218 -2.63 -3.83 -8.63
CA VAL A 218 -2.46 -3.05 -9.87
C VAL A 218 -1.51 -3.71 -10.85
N GLN A 219 -0.46 -4.37 -10.35
CA GLN A 219 0.55 -5.06 -11.17
C GLN A 219 -0.04 -6.26 -11.92
N TRP A 220 -1.16 -6.81 -11.43
CA TRP A 220 -1.88 -7.90 -12.08
C TRP A 220 -2.92 -7.40 -13.06
N SER A 221 -3.61 -6.30 -12.74
CA SER A 221 -4.69 -5.78 -13.58
C SER A 221 -4.18 -4.97 -14.78
N LEU A 222 -3.15 -4.13 -14.60
CA LEU A 222 -2.69 -3.23 -15.66
C LEU A 222 -2.21 -3.93 -16.94
N PRO A 223 -1.33 -4.96 -16.87
CA PRO A 223 -0.92 -5.67 -18.08
C PRO A 223 -2.10 -6.36 -18.78
N MET A 224 -3.05 -6.90 -18.00
CA MET A 224 -4.22 -7.55 -18.56
C MET A 224 -5.16 -6.54 -19.22
N VAL A 225 -5.42 -5.39 -18.61
CA VAL A 225 -6.31 -4.37 -19.18
C VAL A 225 -5.71 -3.71 -20.43
N LEU A 226 -4.40 -3.52 -20.47
CA LEU A 226 -3.75 -2.75 -21.53
C LEU A 226 -3.22 -3.60 -22.71
N LEU A 227 -2.89 -4.87 -22.48
CA LEU A 227 -2.31 -5.74 -23.52
C LEU A 227 -3.31 -6.77 -24.06
N PHE A 228 -4.43 -7.02 -23.37
CA PHE A 228 -5.40 -8.00 -23.83
C PHE A 228 -6.17 -7.48 -25.04
N GLY A 229 -6.06 -8.19 -26.17
CA GLY A 229 -6.73 -7.86 -27.43
C GLY A 229 -5.87 -7.11 -28.45
N THR A 230 -4.72 -6.54 -28.06
CA THR A 230 -3.80 -5.83 -28.98
C THR A 230 -2.47 -6.55 -29.18
N ALA A 231 -2.08 -7.39 -28.21
CA ALA A 231 -0.83 -8.13 -28.23
C ALA A 231 -0.91 -9.47 -29.00
N PRO A 232 0.18 -9.95 -29.61
CA PRO A 232 0.29 -11.32 -30.12
C PRO A 232 -0.11 -12.36 -29.06
N GLY A 233 -0.74 -13.47 -29.47
CA GLY A 233 -1.40 -14.41 -28.55
C GLY A 233 -0.55 -14.95 -27.39
N TRP A 234 0.77 -15.06 -27.56
CA TRP A 234 1.68 -15.49 -26.50
C TRP A 234 1.84 -14.46 -25.36
N TRP A 235 1.66 -13.17 -25.62
CA TRP A 235 1.68 -12.13 -24.56
C TRP A 235 0.45 -12.17 -23.70
N GLY A 236 -0.73 -12.41 -24.30
CA GLY A 236 -1.95 -12.67 -23.54
C GLY A 236 -1.77 -13.88 -22.62
N ALA A 237 -1.20 -14.97 -23.14
CA ALA A 237 -0.88 -16.15 -22.34
C ALA A 237 0.15 -15.85 -21.23
N ALA A 238 1.20 -15.06 -21.51
CA ALA A 238 2.20 -14.68 -20.52
C ALA A 238 1.63 -13.76 -19.43
N ALA A 239 0.75 -12.82 -19.79
CA ALA A 239 0.05 -11.97 -18.83
C ALA A 239 -0.89 -12.78 -17.94
N VAL A 240 -1.68 -13.69 -18.52
CA VAL A 240 -2.54 -14.62 -17.76
C VAL A 240 -1.70 -15.50 -16.84
N ALA A 241 -0.62 -16.10 -17.34
CA ALA A 241 0.28 -16.92 -16.55
C ALA A 241 0.89 -16.12 -15.38
N ASN A 242 1.30 -14.87 -15.60
CA ASN A 242 1.80 -13.99 -14.54
C ASN A 242 0.75 -13.73 -13.46
N VAL A 243 -0.51 -13.50 -13.83
CA VAL A 243 -1.62 -13.33 -12.88
C VAL A 243 -1.89 -14.62 -12.10
N VAL A 244 -1.98 -15.77 -12.79
CA VAL A 244 -2.27 -17.06 -12.17
C VAL A 244 -1.15 -17.49 -11.23
N LEU A 245 0.12 -17.43 -11.67
CA LEU A 245 1.28 -17.74 -10.84
C LEU A 245 1.39 -16.78 -9.65
N GLY A 246 1.12 -15.49 -9.87
CA GLY A 246 1.05 -14.48 -8.82
C GLY A 246 -0.01 -14.81 -7.77
N MET A 247 -1.20 -15.19 -8.21
CA MET A 247 -2.31 -15.56 -7.33
C MET A 247 -2.00 -16.81 -6.51
N VAL A 248 -1.49 -17.87 -7.16
CA VAL A 248 -1.07 -19.11 -6.48
C VAL A 248 0.02 -18.83 -5.46
N ALA A 249 1.03 -18.04 -5.81
CA ALA A 249 2.09 -17.65 -4.89
C ALA A 249 1.55 -16.81 -3.72
N CYS A 250 0.63 -15.88 -3.96
CA CYS A 250 -0.01 -15.08 -2.92
C CYS A 250 -0.81 -15.96 -1.93
N ILE A 251 -1.60 -16.90 -2.45
CA ILE A 251 -2.35 -17.87 -1.64
C ILE A 251 -1.38 -18.74 -0.82
N ALA A 252 -0.35 -19.29 -1.47
CA ALA A 252 0.66 -20.09 -0.79
C ALA A 252 1.40 -19.31 0.31
N LEU A 253 1.70 -18.03 0.08
CA LEU A 253 2.30 -17.15 1.08
C LEU A 253 1.36 -16.88 2.25
N ARG A 254 0.08 -16.62 1.99
CA ARG A 254 -0.92 -16.42 3.05
C ARG A 254 -1.03 -17.63 3.97
N PHE A 255 -0.99 -18.84 3.42
CA PHE A 255 -1.07 -20.07 4.21
C PHE A 255 0.26 -20.47 4.89
N ARG A 256 1.41 -20.17 4.28
CA ARG A 256 2.72 -20.56 4.83
C ARG A 256 3.31 -19.55 5.80
N THR A 257 2.85 -18.30 5.79
CA THR A 257 3.45 -17.26 6.62
C THR A 257 2.77 -17.21 7.99
N PRO A 258 3.55 -17.09 9.08
CA PRO A 258 2.99 -17.00 10.43
C PRO A 258 2.08 -15.78 10.55
N SER A 259 1.07 -15.86 11.42
CA SER A 259 0.16 -14.76 11.69
C SER A 259 0.92 -13.51 12.17
N SER A 260 0.34 -12.33 11.94
CA SER A 260 0.94 -11.06 12.37
C SER A 260 1.18 -11.04 13.89
N ALA A 261 0.28 -11.63 14.68
CA ALA A 261 0.44 -11.85 16.12
C ALA A 261 1.63 -12.73 16.46
N THR A 262 1.82 -13.85 15.75
CA THR A 262 2.97 -14.75 15.96
C THR A 262 4.29 -14.06 15.66
N VAL A 263 4.35 -13.27 14.58
CA VAL A 263 5.54 -12.48 14.22
C VAL A 263 5.82 -11.43 15.29
N ALA A 264 4.81 -10.69 15.74
CA ALA A 264 4.96 -9.68 16.78
C ALA A 264 5.47 -10.28 18.09
N ARG A 265 4.91 -11.41 18.54
CA ARG A 265 5.39 -12.13 19.73
C ARG A 265 6.86 -12.54 19.61
N ARG A 266 7.30 -13.04 18.44
CA ARG A 266 8.71 -13.40 18.21
C ARG A 266 9.65 -12.19 18.22
N VAL A 267 9.21 -11.05 17.69
CA VAL A 267 9.98 -9.80 17.73
C VAL A 267 10.06 -9.26 19.16
N MET A 268 9.00 -9.41 19.96
CA MET A 268 9.01 -9.03 21.38
C MET A 268 9.84 -9.99 22.24
N SER A 269 9.83 -11.29 21.96
CA SER A 269 10.57 -12.31 22.72
C SER A 269 12.07 -12.37 22.43
N THR A 270 12.54 -11.66 21.39
CA THR A 270 13.96 -11.54 21.05
C THR A 270 14.60 -10.27 21.64
N ARG A 271 13.86 -9.56 22.50
CA ARG A 271 14.38 -8.65 23.52
C ARG A 271 15.02 -9.43 24.65
#